data_AF-A0A960V4X6-F1
#
_entry.id   AF-A0A960V4X6-F1
#
_cell.length_a   1.000
_cell.length_b   1.000
_cell.length_c   1.000
_cell.angle_alpha   90.00
_cell.angle_beta   90.00
_cell.angle_gamma   90.00
#
_symmetry.space_group_name_H-M   'P 1'
#
loop_
_entity.id
_entity.type
_entity.pdbx_description
1 polymer ?
#
loop_
_entity_poly.entity_id
_entity_poly.type
_entity_poly.pdbx_seq_one_letter_code
_entity_poly.pdbx_strand_id
1 'polypeptide(L)'
;MQSELASQEGFPLLLLSGKLDLEAHRSLSDALTEAWNTQSPAVMLDLADVDVLSSSGAGAILAFHNRMHKSGRKLVLVALSEVCERVLALLQLEGTFETYTNRDRACQALQSVFEYQLVVEPEFTELQLKGRLDLDSHKDLTGALSQMLSSAGRLLLLNLHAVTILGSSAAGALIAFQNQASAQNRQCALIAVPPKCLEVITLLELDGLFQIFTSRAQALEQLPK
;
A
#
# COMPACT_ATOMS: atom_id res chain seq x y z
N MET A 1 -4.10 -6.06 -29.92
CA MET A 1 -4.53 -6.12 -28.50
C MET A 1 -6.01 -6.44 -28.45
N GLN A 2 -6.42 -7.31 -27.54
CA GLN A 2 -7.82 -7.47 -27.14
C GLN A 2 -7.99 -6.94 -25.73
N SER A 3 -9.16 -6.38 -25.42
CA SER A 3 -9.49 -5.89 -24.09
C SER A 3 -10.94 -6.20 -23.77
N GLU A 4 -11.20 -6.59 -22.54
CA GLU A 4 -12.54 -6.79 -22.00
C GLU A 4 -12.64 -6.12 -20.63
N LEU A 5 -13.67 -5.29 -20.43
CA LEU A 5 -13.98 -4.70 -19.13
C LEU A 5 -14.99 -5.58 -18.42
N ALA A 6 -14.51 -6.28 -17.39
CA ALA A 6 -15.30 -7.09 -16.49
C ALA A 6 -15.45 -6.41 -15.11
N SER A 7 -16.10 -7.09 -14.16
CA SER A 7 -16.17 -6.71 -12.76
C SER A 7 -15.78 -7.89 -11.88
N GLN A 8 -14.94 -7.66 -10.88
CA GLN A 8 -14.53 -8.65 -9.87
C GLN A 8 -14.79 -8.06 -8.49
N GLU A 9 -15.67 -8.70 -7.71
CA GLU A 9 -15.98 -8.28 -6.33
C GLU A 9 -16.36 -6.79 -6.20
N GLY A 10 -17.03 -6.24 -7.22
CA GLY A 10 -17.46 -4.84 -7.29
C GLY A 10 -16.44 -3.86 -7.87
N PHE A 11 -15.22 -4.30 -8.22
CA PHE A 11 -14.21 -3.46 -8.86
C PHE A 11 -14.12 -3.74 -10.36
N PRO A 12 -14.01 -2.70 -11.22
CA PRO A 12 -13.73 -2.87 -12.64
C PRO A 12 -12.40 -3.60 -12.86
N LEU A 13 -12.44 -4.64 -13.67
CA LEU A 13 -11.32 -5.47 -14.06
C LEU A 13 -11.13 -5.39 -15.57
N LEU A 14 -10.04 -4.74 -16.00
CA LEU A 14 -9.68 -4.67 -17.40
C LEU A 14 -8.74 -5.82 -17.76
N LEU A 15 -9.27 -6.79 -18.49
CA LEU A 15 -8.53 -7.94 -19.03
C LEU A 15 -7.81 -7.48 -20.30
N LEU A 16 -6.48 -7.50 -20.30
CA LEU A 16 -5.69 -7.13 -21.48
C LEU A 16 -4.93 -8.33 -22.01
N SER A 17 -4.95 -8.51 -23.33
CA SER A 17 -4.23 -9.60 -23.97
C SER A 17 -3.58 -9.24 -25.31
N GLY A 18 -2.56 -10.02 -25.66
CA GLY A 18 -1.76 -9.85 -26.87
C GLY A 18 -0.72 -8.73 -26.73
N LYS A 19 -0.52 -7.97 -27.80
CA LYS A 19 0.53 -6.95 -27.88
C LYS A 19 0.03 -5.57 -27.49
N LEU A 20 0.64 -4.96 -26.48
CA LEU A 20 0.45 -3.57 -26.03
C LEU A 20 1.60 -2.72 -26.57
N ASP A 21 1.57 -2.46 -27.89
CA ASP A 21 2.56 -1.68 -28.62
C ASP A 21 1.96 -0.38 -29.20
N LEU A 22 2.70 0.29 -30.11
CA LEU A 22 2.23 1.52 -30.75
C LEU A 22 0.99 1.31 -31.62
N GLU A 23 0.83 0.15 -32.24
CA GLU A 23 -0.34 -0.15 -33.09
C GLU A 23 -1.59 -0.33 -32.21
N ALA A 24 -1.42 -0.92 -31.03
CA ALA A 24 -2.47 -1.09 -30.03
C ALA A 24 -2.79 0.19 -29.22
N HIS A 25 -2.11 1.31 -29.46
CA HIS A 25 -2.23 2.50 -28.62
C HIS A 25 -3.67 3.04 -28.53
N ARG A 26 -4.39 3.07 -29.65
CA ARG A 26 -5.79 3.55 -29.68
C ARG A 26 -6.71 2.63 -28.90
N SER A 27 -6.65 1.33 -29.15
CA SER A 27 -7.49 0.35 -28.44
C SER A 27 -7.21 0.33 -26.94
N LEU A 28 -5.94 0.46 -26.54
CA LEU A 28 -5.56 0.58 -25.13
C LEU A 28 -6.12 1.88 -24.51
N SER A 29 -6.00 3.01 -25.19
CA SER A 29 -6.54 4.28 -24.69
C SER A 29 -8.06 4.24 -24.53
N ASP A 30 -8.78 3.61 -25.46
CA ASP A 30 -10.24 3.46 -25.40
C ASP A 30 -10.65 2.60 -24.21
N ALA A 31 -9.97 1.45 -24.03
CA ALA A 31 -10.19 0.55 -22.88
C ALA A 31 -9.91 1.22 -21.52
N LEU A 32 -8.82 1.99 -21.40
CA LEU A 32 -8.50 2.75 -20.19
C LEU A 32 -9.51 3.88 -19.95
N THR A 33 -10.06 4.46 -21.01
CA THR A 33 -11.12 5.48 -20.91
C THR A 33 -12.44 4.87 -20.46
N GLU A 34 -12.78 3.67 -20.92
CA GLU A 34 -13.94 2.93 -20.44
C GLU A 34 -13.81 2.62 -18.94
N ALA A 35 -12.66 2.09 -18.52
CA ALA A 35 -12.36 1.83 -17.11
C ALA A 35 -12.39 3.11 -16.27
N TRP A 36 -11.90 4.24 -16.80
CA TRP A 36 -12.00 5.56 -16.15
C TRP A 36 -13.45 5.95 -15.85
N ASN A 37 -14.32 5.78 -16.85
CA ASN A 37 -15.71 6.22 -16.83
C ASN A 37 -16.60 5.43 -15.86
N THR A 38 -16.14 4.27 -15.39
CA THR A 38 -16.81 3.54 -14.28
C THR A 38 -16.88 4.35 -12.99
N GLN A 39 -16.03 5.38 -12.84
CA GLN A 39 -15.87 6.19 -11.63
C GLN A 39 -15.58 5.38 -10.35
N SER A 40 -15.20 4.10 -10.49
CA SER A 40 -14.84 3.24 -9.37
C SER A 40 -13.63 3.79 -8.59
N PRO A 41 -13.60 3.69 -7.25
CA PRO A 41 -12.46 4.12 -6.44
C PRO A 41 -11.17 3.37 -6.79
N ALA A 42 -11.26 2.17 -7.36
CA ALA A 42 -10.11 1.42 -7.86
C ALA A 42 -10.41 0.73 -9.19
N VAL A 43 -9.38 0.53 -10.02
CA VAL A 43 -9.42 -0.25 -11.26
C VAL A 43 -8.28 -1.27 -11.23
N MET A 44 -8.57 -2.50 -11.65
CA MET A 44 -7.61 -3.59 -11.79
C MET A 44 -7.26 -3.77 -13.27
N LEU A 45 -5.96 -3.84 -13.62
CA LEU A 45 -5.51 -4.32 -14.92
C LEU A 45 -4.96 -5.73 -14.78
N ASP A 46 -5.58 -6.69 -15.44
CA ASP A 46 -5.03 -8.04 -15.57
C ASP A 46 -4.14 -8.11 -16.79
N LEU A 47 -2.87 -8.47 -16.56
CA LEU A 47 -1.82 -8.52 -17.57
C LEU A 47 -1.32 -9.96 -17.82
N ALA A 48 -2.09 -10.98 -17.44
CA ALA A 48 -1.67 -12.38 -17.53
C ALA A 48 -1.40 -12.81 -18.97
N ASP A 49 -2.27 -12.37 -19.89
CA ASP A 49 -2.24 -12.76 -21.31
C ASP A 49 -1.56 -11.71 -22.20
N VAL A 50 -0.73 -10.82 -21.62
CA VAL A 50 0.04 -9.82 -22.36
C VAL A 50 1.38 -10.40 -22.82
N ASP A 51 1.51 -10.57 -24.14
CA ASP A 51 2.70 -11.15 -24.78
C ASP A 51 3.81 -10.12 -25.04
N VAL A 52 3.42 -8.85 -25.23
CA VAL A 52 4.35 -7.76 -25.56
C VAL A 52 3.89 -6.48 -24.87
N LEU A 53 4.81 -5.82 -24.18
CA LEU A 53 4.62 -4.48 -23.62
C LEU A 53 5.72 -3.56 -24.15
N SER A 54 5.37 -2.58 -24.98
CA SER A 54 6.32 -1.56 -25.43
C SER A 54 6.47 -0.44 -24.39
N SER A 55 7.45 0.44 -24.60
CA SER A 55 7.58 1.67 -23.81
C SER A 55 6.36 2.59 -23.92
N SER A 56 5.70 2.63 -25.08
CA SER A 56 4.46 3.40 -25.27
C SER A 56 3.27 2.79 -24.53
N GLY A 57 3.16 1.45 -24.50
CA GLY A 57 2.16 0.74 -23.71
C GLY A 57 2.35 0.96 -22.21
N ALA A 58 3.58 0.77 -21.72
CA ALA A 58 3.93 1.04 -20.32
C ALA A 58 3.69 2.51 -19.95
N GLY A 59 4.04 3.45 -20.83
CA GLY A 59 3.77 4.88 -20.66
C GLY A 59 2.28 5.21 -20.59
N ALA A 60 1.43 4.54 -21.36
CA ALA A 60 -0.03 4.70 -21.30
C ALA A 60 -0.60 4.21 -19.96
N ILE A 61 -0.15 3.05 -19.47
CA ILE A 61 -0.55 2.52 -18.16
C ILE A 61 -0.08 3.46 -17.04
N LEU A 62 1.15 3.98 -17.12
CA LEU A 62 1.69 4.94 -16.15
C LEU A 62 0.92 6.27 -16.15
N ALA A 63 0.57 6.79 -17.33
CA ALA A 63 -0.24 7.99 -17.45
C ALA A 63 -1.62 7.79 -16.83
N PHE A 64 -2.23 6.61 -17.03
CA PHE A 64 -3.50 6.25 -16.41
C PHE A 64 -3.40 6.12 -14.89
N HIS A 65 -2.35 5.46 -14.38
CA HIS A 65 -2.06 5.40 -12.94
C HIS A 65 -1.97 6.79 -12.32
N ASN A 66 -1.19 7.68 -12.92
CA ASN A 66 -1.03 9.05 -12.43
C ASN A 66 -2.35 9.84 -12.45
N ARG A 67 -3.19 9.61 -13.46
CA ARG A 67 -4.52 10.23 -13.56
C ARG A 67 -5.46 9.72 -12.45
N MET A 68 -5.49 8.41 -12.21
CA MET A 68 -6.24 7.80 -11.12
C MET A 68 -5.79 8.35 -9.78
N HIS A 69 -4.48 8.32 -9.51
CA HIS A 69 -3.88 8.79 -8.26
C HIS A 69 -4.20 10.27 -7.98
N LYS A 70 -4.06 11.16 -8.97
CA LYS A 70 -4.40 12.59 -8.84
C LYS A 70 -5.87 12.83 -8.48
N SER A 71 -6.72 11.85 -8.70
CA SER A 71 -8.16 11.91 -8.44
C SER A 71 -8.57 11.17 -7.17
N GLY A 72 -7.59 10.73 -6.36
CA GLY A 72 -7.84 9.91 -5.16
C GLY A 72 -8.36 8.51 -5.49
N ARG A 73 -8.05 8.00 -6.69
CA ARG A 73 -8.45 6.66 -7.15
C ARG A 73 -7.22 5.79 -7.36
N LYS A 74 -7.39 4.48 -7.29
CA LYS A 74 -6.29 3.51 -7.36
C LYS A 74 -6.26 2.76 -8.68
N LEU A 75 -5.05 2.52 -9.18
CA LEU A 75 -4.79 1.55 -10.22
C LEU A 75 -3.91 0.44 -9.65
N VAL A 76 -4.34 -0.81 -9.78
CA VAL A 76 -3.53 -1.98 -9.39
C VAL A 76 -3.30 -2.88 -10.60
N LEU A 77 -2.12 -3.48 -10.67
CA LEU A 77 -1.79 -4.47 -11.70
C LEU A 77 -1.91 -5.87 -11.13
N VAL A 78 -2.45 -6.78 -11.91
CA VAL A 78 -2.80 -8.13 -11.48
C VAL A 78 -2.21 -9.14 -12.45
N ALA A 79 -1.70 -10.24 -11.90
CA ALA A 79 -1.19 -11.39 -12.66
C ALA A 79 -0.25 -10.97 -13.79
N LEU A 80 0.82 -10.25 -13.45
CA LEU A 80 1.80 -9.81 -14.46
C LEU A 80 2.36 -11.01 -15.22
N SER A 81 2.34 -10.96 -16.55
CA SER A 81 3.13 -11.88 -17.36
C SER A 81 4.63 -11.63 -17.14
N GLU A 82 5.46 -12.63 -17.39
CA GLU A 82 6.92 -12.51 -17.27
C GLU A 82 7.48 -11.39 -18.19
N VAL A 83 6.82 -11.14 -19.33
CA VAL A 83 7.17 -10.03 -20.22
C VAL A 83 6.87 -8.69 -19.55
N CYS A 84 5.69 -8.54 -18.93
CA CYS A 84 5.33 -7.34 -18.21
C CYS A 84 6.26 -7.08 -17.02
N GLU A 85 6.58 -8.09 -16.21
CA GLU A 85 7.53 -7.97 -15.10
C GLU A 85 8.88 -7.45 -15.57
N ARG A 86 9.48 -8.09 -16.59
CA ARG A 86 10.77 -7.65 -17.16
C ARG A 86 10.75 -6.23 -17.67
N VAL A 87 9.69 -5.82 -18.37
CA VAL A 87 9.58 -4.46 -18.91
C VAL A 87 9.45 -3.44 -17.78
N LEU A 88 8.65 -3.71 -16.76
CA LEU A 88 8.53 -2.82 -15.59
C LEU A 88 9.86 -2.71 -14.83
N ALA A 89 10.60 -3.81 -14.66
CA ALA A 89 11.94 -3.82 -14.08
C ALA A 89 12.93 -2.97 -14.90
N LEU A 90 12.97 -3.17 -16.22
CA LEU A 90 13.83 -2.41 -17.13
C LEU A 90 13.54 -0.91 -17.11
N LEU A 91 12.27 -0.53 -16.96
CA LEU A 91 11.83 0.86 -16.87
C LEU A 91 11.88 1.42 -15.44
N GLN A 92 12.31 0.62 -14.45
CA GLN A 92 12.35 0.98 -13.02
C GLN A 92 10.98 1.40 -12.46
N LEU A 93 9.91 0.77 -12.96
CA LEU A 93 8.52 1.06 -12.58
C LEU A 93 7.95 0.08 -11.53
N GLU A 94 8.72 -0.89 -11.06
CA GLU A 94 8.26 -1.92 -10.12
C GLU A 94 7.67 -1.35 -8.82
N GLY A 95 8.27 -0.28 -8.29
CA GLY A 95 7.75 0.42 -7.10
C GLY A 95 6.69 1.47 -7.39
N THR A 96 6.34 1.69 -8.66
CA THR A 96 5.33 2.69 -9.04
C THR A 96 3.92 2.12 -8.96
N PHE A 97 3.76 0.84 -9.25
CA PHE A 97 2.46 0.18 -9.27
C PHE A 97 2.30 -0.74 -8.07
N GLU A 98 1.08 -0.78 -7.54
CA GLU A 98 0.69 -1.83 -6.62
C GLU A 98 0.35 -3.09 -7.42
N THR A 99 1.09 -4.17 -7.20
CA THR A 99 0.99 -5.40 -7.98
C THR A 99 0.49 -6.57 -7.14
N TYR A 100 -0.28 -7.46 -7.77
CA TYR A 100 -0.86 -8.63 -7.14
C TYR A 100 -0.68 -9.87 -8.00
N THR A 101 -0.38 -10.99 -7.37
CA THR A 101 -0.20 -12.27 -8.06
C THR A 101 -1.48 -12.80 -8.69
N ASN A 102 -2.65 -12.42 -8.16
CA ASN A 102 -3.95 -12.80 -8.70
C ASN A 102 -5.07 -11.82 -8.30
N ARG A 103 -6.23 -11.98 -8.94
CA ARG A 103 -7.42 -11.13 -8.80
C ARG A 103 -7.95 -11.14 -7.36
N ASP A 104 -8.04 -12.31 -6.74
CA ASP A 104 -8.60 -12.45 -5.39
C ASP A 104 -7.77 -11.69 -4.34
N ARG A 105 -6.44 -11.78 -4.43
CA ARG A 105 -5.52 -11.03 -3.56
C ARG A 105 -5.67 -9.52 -3.74
N ALA A 106 -5.82 -9.06 -4.98
CA ALA A 106 -6.06 -7.66 -5.27
C ALA A 106 -7.40 -7.18 -4.68
N CYS A 107 -8.49 -7.93 -4.87
CA CYS A 107 -9.79 -7.60 -4.29
C CYS A 107 -9.74 -7.56 -2.77
N GLN A 108 -9.16 -8.59 -2.13
CA GLN A 108 -9.00 -8.62 -0.68
C GLN A 108 -8.24 -7.40 -0.16
N ALA A 109 -7.18 -6.99 -0.86
CA ALA A 109 -6.43 -5.82 -0.50
C ALA A 109 -7.22 -4.52 -0.74
N LEU A 110 -7.92 -4.38 -1.86
CA LEU A 110 -8.73 -3.19 -2.18
C LEU A 110 -9.93 -3.01 -1.21
N GLN A 111 -10.48 -4.10 -0.69
CA GLN A 111 -11.56 -4.08 0.30
C GLN A 111 -11.05 -3.85 1.74
N SER A 112 -9.74 -3.94 1.96
CA SER A 112 -9.16 -3.80 3.30
C SER A 112 -9.21 -2.33 3.74
N VAL A 113 -10.13 -2.04 4.65
CA VAL A 113 -10.31 -0.71 5.26
C VAL A 113 -9.30 -0.52 6.39
N PHE A 114 -8.80 0.71 6.54
CA PHE A 114 -8.01 1.09 7.69
C PHE A 114 -8.88 1.11 8.94
N GLU A 115 -8.50 0.33 9.94
CA GLU A 115 -9.12 0.35 11.26
C GLU A 115 -8.02 0.41 12.31
N TYR A 116 -8.36 0.99 13.47
CA TYR A 116 -7.44 1.00 14.60
C TYR A 116 -8.16 0.82 15.93
N GLN A 117 -7.42 0.32 16.91
CA GLN A 117 -7.85 0.26 18.29
C GLN A 117 -6.72 0.77 19.19
N LEU A 118 -7.06 1.68 20.11
CA LEU A 118 -6.13 2.19 21.11
C LEU A 118 -6.35 1.46 22.43
N VAL A 119 -5.29 0.87 22.97
CA VAL A 119 -5.26 0.23 24.28
C VAL A 119 -4.36 1.07 25.18
N VAL A 120 -4.92 1.64 26.24
CA VAL A 120 -4.19 2.50 27.17
C VAL A 120 -4.04 1.77 28.50
N GLU A 121 -2.80 1.49 28.87
CA GLU A 121 -2.43 0.88 30.15
C GLU A 121 -1.53 1.86 30.94
N PRO A 122 -1.35 1.67 32.25
CA PRO A 122 -0.50 2.56 33.05
C PRO A 122 0.96 2.64 32.57
N GLU A 123 1.51 1.52 32.10
CA GLU A 123 2.92 1.41 31.69
C GLU A 123 3.14 1.68 30.19
N PHE A 124 2.13 1.43 29.35
CA PHE A 124 2.23 1.57 27.90
C PHE A 124 0.91 1.98 27.26
N THR A 125 1.00 2.55 26.07
CA THR A 125 -0.13 2.70 25.16
C THR A 125 0.17 1.92 23.89
N GLU A 126 -0.74 1.04 23.50
CA GLU A 126 -0.64 0.26 22.26
C GLU A 126 -1.69 0.73 21.25
N LEU A 127 -1.24 1.04 20.04
CA LEU A 127 -2.11 1.34 18.91
C LEU A 127 -2.07 0.15 17.95
N GLN A 128 -3.19 -0.59 17.92
CA GLN A 128 -3.39 -1.73 17.05
C GLN A 128 -3.92 -1.26 15.71
N LEU A 129 -3.14 -1.47 14.66
CA LEU A 129 -3.41 -0.99 13.31
C LEU A 129 -3.82 -2.19 12.45
N LYS A 130 -4.88 -2.00 11.66
CA LYS A 130 -5.40 -3.03 10.76
C LYS A 130 -5.64 -2.46 9.38
N GLY A 131 -5.49 -3.33 8.39
CA GLY A 131 -5.76 -3.04 7.00
C GLY A 131 -4.67 -2.18 6.35
N ARG A 132 -5.07 -1.32 5.43
CA ARG A 132 -4.14 -0.55 4.60
C ARG A 132 -3.70 0.72 5.29
N LEU A 133 -2.39 0.93 5.35
CA LEU A 133 -1.77 2.17 5.79
C LEU A 133 -1.18 2.85 4.56
N ASP A 134 -1.98 3.63 3.85
CA ASP A 134 -1.57 4.33 2.64
C ASP A 134 -2.08 5.79 2.63
N LEU A 135 -2.13 6.42 1.46
CA LEU A 135 -2.57 7.82 1.33
C LEU A 135 -4.03 8.01 1.73
N ASP A 136 -4.90 7.03 1.47
CA ASP A 136 -6.33 7.15 1.75
C ASP A 136 -6.60 7.11 3.25
N SER A 137 -5.84 6.27 3.97
CA SER A 137 -5.92 6.16 5.43
C SER A 137 -5.11 7.23 6.17
N HIS A 138 -4.41 8.13 5.47
CA HIS A 138 -3.42 9.01 6.10
C HIS A 138 -4.01 9.93 7.16
N LYS A 139 -5.21 10.49 6.92
CA LYS A 139 -5.89 11.36 7.89
C LYS A 139 -6.29 10.60 9.16
N ASP A 140 -6.84 9.40 9.00
CA ASP A 140 -7.26 8.59 10.14
C ASP A 140 -6.04 8.07 10.92
N LEU A 141 -4.98 7.68 10.23
CA LEU A 141 -3.71 7.27 10.85
C LEU A 141 -3.08 8.39 11.66
N THR A 142 -2.96 9.60 11.09
CA THR A 142 -2.40 10.76 11.79
C THR A 142 -3.24 11.17 13.00
N GLY A 143 -4.57 11.07 12.90
CA GLY A 143 -5.48 11.23 14.02
C GLY A 143 -5.24 10.19 15.13
N ALA A 144 -5.14 8.91 14.78
CA ALA A 144 -4.88 7.82 15.71
C ALA A 144 -3.53 7.97 16.43
N LEU A 145 -2.47 8.33 15.69
CA LEU A 145 -1.14 8.61 16.25
C LEU A 145 -1.16 9.82 17.20
N SER A 146 -1.93 10.86 16.86
CA SER A 146 -2.09 12.05 17.71
C SER A 146 -2.85 11.71 19.00
N GLN A 147 -3.87 10.84 18.93
CA GLN A 147 -4.58 10.34 20.10
C GLN A 147 -3.65 9.51 21.01
N MET A 148 -2.79 8.68 20.40
CA MET A 148 -1.77 7.91 21.11
C MET A 148 -0.75 8.84 21.80
N LEU A 149 -0.27 9.90 21.13
CA LEU A 149 0.61 10.91 21.74
C LEU A 149 -0.06 11.69 22.88
N SER A 150 -1.39 11.77 22.91
CA SER A 150 -2.11 12.43 24.00
C SER A 150 -2.34 11.52 25.21
N SER A 151 -2.03 10.23 25.10
CA SER A 151 -2.14 9.26 26.19
C SER A 151 -1.02 9.41 27.24
N ALA A 152 -1.21 8.86 28.43
CA ALA A 152 -0.26 9.00 29.55
C ALA A 152 0.94 8.03 29.50
N GLY A 153 0.85 6.90 28.78
CA GLY A 153 1.86 5.83 28.82
C GLY A 153 3.22 6.27 28.27
N ARG A 154 4.32 6.11 29.02
CA ARG A 154 5.66 6.50 28.57
C ARG A 154 6.14 5.69 27.36
N LEU A 155 5.72 4.43 27.30
CA LEU A 155 6.01 3.51 26.21
C LEU A 155 4.85 3.47 25.19
N LEU A 156 5.16 3.67 23.91
CA LEU A 156 4.22 3.71 22.80
C LEU A 156 4.49 2.52 21.86
N LEU A 157 3.54 1.58 21.80
CA LEU A 157 3.66 0.38 20.97
C LEU A 157 2.75 0.47 19.74
N LEU A 158 3.32 0.42 18.54
CA LEU A 158 2.57 0.35 17.29
C LEU A 158 2.47 -1.11 16.86
N ASN A 159 1.27 -1.70 16.92
CA ASN A 159 1.05 -3.09 16.56
C ASN A 159 0.58 -3.20 15.11
N LEU A 160 1.41 -3.83 14.27
CA LEU A 160 1.21 -3.94 12.83
C LEU A 160 0.69 -5.31 12.40
N HIS A 161 0.33 -6.20 13.34
CA HIS A 161 0.02 -7.61 13.04
C HIS A 161 -0.99 -7.82 11.91
N ALA A 162 -2.01 -6.97 11.84
CA ALA A 162 -3.08 -7.04 10.86
C ALA A 162 -2.99 -5.95 9.78
N VAL A 163 -1.84 -5.29 9.65
CA VAL A 163 -1.56 -4.36 8.56
C VAL A 163 -1.27 -5.16 7.29
N THR A 164 -2.01 -4.85 6.23
CA THR A 164 -1.90 -5.54 4.95
C THR A 164 -0.93 -4.82 4.01
N ILE A 165 -0.88 -3.49 4.09
CA ILE A 165 -0.08 -2.61 3.24
C ILE A 165 0.48 -1.46 4.06
N LEU A 166 1.75 -1.13 3.82
CA LEU A 166 2.44 0.04 4.37
C LEU A 166 2.98 0.89 3.22
N GLY A 167 2.33 2.01 2.93
CA GLY A 167 2.73 2.97 1.89
C GLY A 167 3.67 4.05 2.41
N SER A 168 4.26 4.81 1.49
CA SER A 168 5.22 5.89 1.79
C SER A 168 4.62 7.03 2.63
N SER A 169 3.33 7.34 2.45
CA SER A 169 2.62 8.32 3.29
C SER A 169 2.48 7.87 4.75
N ALA A 170 2.31 6.57 4.98
CA ALA A 170 2.28 6.01 6.32
C ALA A 170 3.66 6.02 6.96
N ALA A 171 4.71 5.66 6.21
CA ALA A 171 6.10 5.79 6.67
C ALA A 171 6.42 7.22 7.12
N GLY A 172 6.04 8.23 6.33
CA GLY A 172 6.21 9.64 6.71
C GLY A 172 5.45 10.01 7.99
N ALA A 173 4.22 9.51 8.16
CA ALA A 173 3.44 9.70 9.39
C ALA A 173 4.11 9.05 10.61
N LEU A 174 4.67 7.84 10.46
CA LEU A 174 5.40 7.14 11.52
C LEU A 174 6.68 7.90 11.92
N ILE A 175 7.46 8.40 10.96
CA ILE A 175 8.64 9.23 11.25
C ILE A 175 8.25 10.50 12.02
N ALA A 176 7.21 11.20 11.55
CA ALA A 176 6.72 12.40 12.22
C ALA A 176 6.27 12.11 13.66
N PHE A 177 5.54 11.01 13.85
CA PHE A 177 5.13 10.55 15.19
C PHE A 177 6.33 10.24 16.08
N GLN A 178 7.35 9.55 15.57
CA GLN A 178 8.54 9.21 16.35
C GLN A 178 9.30 10.46 16.82
N ASN A 179 9.44 11.45 15.94
CA ASN A 179 10.06 12.73 16.27
C ASN A 179 9.29 13.46 17.39
N GLN A 180 7.96 13.44 17.33
CA GLN A 180 7.09 14.06 18.35
C GLN A 180 7.15 13.32 19.69
N ALA A 181 7.13 11.98 19.67
CA ALA A 181 7.25 11.17 20.87
C ALA A 181 8.62 11.36 21.54
N SER A 182 9.69 11.39 20.76
CA SER A 182 11.06 11.64 21.24
C SER A 182 11.19 13.03 21.88
N ALA A 183 10.58 14.06 21.28
CA ALA A 183 10.52 15.40 21.88
C ALA A 183 9.81 15.43 23.25
N GLN A 184 8.93 14.46 23.52
CA GLN A 184 8.26 14.27 24.81
C GLN A 184 8.98 13.26 25.73
N ASN A 185 10.19 12.82 25.39
CA ASN A 185 10.95 11.76 26.08
C ASN A 185 10.18 10.43 26.20
N ARG A 186 9.36 10.10 25.21
CA ARG A 186 8.61 8.84 25.13
C ARG A 186 9.31 7.89 24.16
N GLN A 187 9.25 6.60 24.48
CA GLN A 187 9.84 5.57 23.64
C GLN A 187 8.76 4.98 22.74
N CYS A 188 9.08 4.79 21.46
CA CYS A 188 8.21 4.06 20.54
C CYS A 188 8.86 2.79 20.04
N ALA A 189 8.04 1.77 19.82
CA ALA A 189 8.44 0.52 19.21
C ALA A 189 7.37 0.01 18.23
N LEU A 190 7.81 -0.69 17.19
CA LEU A 190 6.93 -1.47 16.32
C LEU A 190 6.85 -2.89 16.88
N ILE A 191 5.64 -3.46 16.92
CA ILE A 191 5.43 -4.84 17.36
C ILE A 191 4.65 -5.65 16.32
N ALA A 192 4.97 -6.94 16.24
CA ALA A 192 4.29 -7.92 15.39
C ALA A 192 4.21 -7.49 13.91
N VAL A 193 5.32 -6.97 13.37
CA VAL A 193 5.41 -6.48 11.99
C VAL A 193 5.32 -7.64 10.99
N PRO A 194 4.35 -7.65 10.05
CA PRO A 194 4.25 -8.67 9.01
C PRO A 194 5.46 -8.62 8.05
N PRO A 195 5.89 -9.75 7.44
CA PRO A 195 7.07 -9.80 6.58
C PRO A 195 7.08 -8.75 5.46
N LYS A 196 5.93 -8.56 4.78
CA LYS A 196 5.80 -7.55 3.71
C LYS A 196 6.00 -6.11 4.21
N CYS A 197 5.53 -5.81 5.42
CA CYS A 197 5.74 -4.49 6.02
C CYS A 197 7.19 -4.32 6.50
N LEU A 198 7.82 -5.42 6.95
CA LEU A 198 9.21 -5.41 7.38
C LEU A 198 10.15 -5.08 6.21
N GLU A 199 9.91 -5.64 5.03
CA GLU A 199 10.66 -5.30 3.81
C GLU A 199 10.61 -3.79 3.52
N VAL A 200 9.42 -3.18 3.61
CA VAL A 200 9.25 -1.73 3.42
C VAL A 200 9.94 -0.92 4.53
N ILE A 201 9.83 -1.37 5.79
CA ILE A 201 10.47 -0.72 6.94
C ILE A 201 11.98 -0.71 6.79
N THR A 202 12.59 -1.84 6.43
CA THR A 202 14.04 -1.95 6.21
C THR A 202 14.48 -1.16 4.98
N LEU A 203 13.72 -1.19 3.88
CA LEU A 203 14.01 -0.39 2.69
C LEU A 203 14.02 1.12 2.99
N LEU A 204 13.15 1.56 3.90
CA LEU A 204 13.04 2.96 4.32
C LEU A 204 13.88 3.29 5.57
N GLU A 205 14.73 2.36 6.02
CA GLU A 205 15.60 2.48 7.21
C GLU A 205 14.84 2.87 8.50
N LEU A 206 13.55 2.53 8.57
CA LEU A 206 12.71 2.80 9.74
C LEU A 206 13.08 1.90 10.93
N ASP A 207 13.73 0.78 10.69
CA ASP A 207 14.34 -0.08 11.70
C ASP A 207 15.51 0.58 12.45
N GLY A 208 16.10 1.64 11.92
CA GLY A 208 17.01 2.53 12.64
C GLY A 208 16.31 3.52 13.58
N LEU A 209 15.04 3.83 13.32
CA LEU A 209 14.25 4.81 14.10
C LEU A 209 13.38 4.15 15.18
N PHE A 210 12.95 2.91 14.94
CA PHE A 210 12.09 2.15 15.83
C PHE A 210 12.76 0.84 16.24
N GLN A 211 12.63 0.49 17.52
CA GLN A 211 12.89 -0.88 17.94
C GLN A 211 11.73 -1.77 17.48
N ILE A 212 12.06 -2.93 16.91
CA ILE A 212 11.06 -3.88 16.36
C ILE A 212 11.04 -5.13 17.22
N PHE A 213 9.86 -5.48 17.73
CA PHE A 213 9.65 -6.68 18.52
C PHE A 213 8.61 -7.59 17.89
N THR A 214 8.70 -8.89 18.19
CA THR A 214 7.74 -9.89 17.71
C THR A 214 6.40 -9.82 18.44
N SER A 215 6.38 -9.31 19.67
CA SER A 215 5.17 -9.22 20.50
C SER A 215 5.24 -8.09 21.51
N ARG A 216 4.07 -7.70 22.03
CA ARG A 216 3.95 -6.78 23.16
C ARG A 216 4.74 -7.25 24.38
N ALA A 217 4.65 -8.52 24.74
CA ALA A 217 5.33 -9.08 25.91
C ALA A 217 6.86 -8.87 25.81
N GLN A 218 7.43 -9.19 24.65
CA GLN A 218 8.85 -8.98 24.39
C GLN A 218 9.25 -7.50 24.51
N ALA A 219 8.43 -6.59 23.97
CA ALA A 219 8.70 -5.16 24.06
C ALA A 219 8.71 -4.67 25.52
N LEU A 220 7.76 -5.12 26.34
CA LEU A 220 7.67 -4.75 27.75
C LEU A 220 8.81 -5.30 28.62
N GLU A 221 9.38 -6.44 28.24
CA GLU A 221 10.52 -7.04 28.94
C GLU A 221 11.85 -6.33 28.61
N GLN A 222 12.00 -5.87 27.37
CA GLN A 222 13.27 -5.35 26.86
C GLN A 222 13.37 -3.81 26.89
N LEU A 223 12.24 -3.11 26.92
CA LEU A 223 12.22 -1.66 27.00
C LEU A 223 12.20 -1.20 28.47
N PRO A 224 13.03 -0.21 28.82
CA PRO A 224 13.04 0.33 30.16
C PRO A 224 11.71 1.02 30.48
N LYS A 225 11.18 0.76 31.67
CA LYS A 225 9.96 1.36 32.20
C LYS A 225 10.14 2.85 32.48
#